data_AF-A0A3E0IQJ4-F1
#
_entry.id   AF-A0A3E0IQJ4-F1
#
_cell.length_a   1.000
_cell.length_b   1.000
_cell.length_c   1.000
_cell.angle_alpha   90.00
_cell.angle_beta   90.00
_cell.angle_gamma   90.00
#
_symmetry.space_group_name_H-M   'P 1'
#
loop_
_entity.id
_entity.type
_entity.pdbx_description
1 polymer ?
#
loop_
_entity_poly.entity_id
_entity_poly.type
_entity_poly.pdbx_seq_one_letter_code
_entity_poly.pdbx_strand_id
1 'polypeptide(L)'
;MKFILKKIKYVFKIIITKIRFVTITNGFTLIESIFALFIHSLIVILIPILIYTLQNYKSFIIDDNTYTIELMAKEVASQIHSANFITIPPKPNEITVKINTEFITFKEKNFKLIKTVNNKGNITVLNQVKHISYKKLPHKHVIMSFKYLEGEKWYDKEILF
;
A
#
# COMPACT_ATOMS: atom_id res chain seq x y z
N MET A 1 -50.30 -35.01 46.18
CA MET A 1 -49.65 -35.52 44.95
C MET A 1 -50.34 -35.11 43.64
N LYS A 2 -51.68 -35.26 43.49
CA LYS A 2 -52.42 -34.91 42.26
C LYS A 2 -52.28 -33.44 41.78
N PHE A 3 -52.15 -32.47 42.71
CA PHE A 3 -52.06 -31.05 42.36
C PHE A 3 -50.71 -30.67 41.70
N ILE A 4 -49.62 -31.31 42.13
CA ILE A 4 -48.27 -31.11 41.59
C ILE A 4 -48.20 -31.67 40.16
N LEU A 5 -48.71 -32.89 39.96
CA LEU A 5 -48.84 -33.52 38.63
C LEU A 5 -49.67 -32.66 37.67
N LYS A 6 -50.78 -32.06 38.16
CA LYS A 6 -51.61 -31.17 37.37
C LYS A 6 -50.85 -29.90 36.94
N LYS A 7 -50.09 -29.27 37.84
CA LYS A 7 -49.22 -28.12 37.52
C LYS A 7 -48.15 -28.45 36.49
N ILE A 8 -47.46 -29.59 36.64
CA ILE A 8 -46.43 -30.05 35.69
C ILE A 8 -47.03 -30.21 34.28
N LYS A 9 -48.23 -30.78 34.18
CA LYS A 9 -48.92 -30.95 32.89
C LYS A 9 -49.27 -29.60 32.22
N TYR A 10 -49.63 -28.59 33.00
CA TYR A 10 -49.88 -27.24 32.47
C TYR A 10 -48.59 -26.57 31.98
N VAL A 11 -47.49 -26.69 32.73
CA VAL A 11 -46.18 -26.14 32.33
C VAL A 11 -45.72 -26.75 31.01
N PHE A 12 -45.79 -28.08 30.87
CA PHE A 12 -45.45 -28.77 29.61
C PHE A 12 -46.35 -28.33 28.45
N LYS A 13 -47.66 -28.16 28.69
CA LYS A 13 -48.59 -27.68 27.65
C LYS A 13 -48.22 -26.28 27.15
N ILE A 14 -47.80 -25.39 28.06
CA ILE A 14 -47.37 -24.03 27.70
C ILE A 14 -46.07 -24.08 26.87
N ILE A 15 -45.09 -24.90 27.27
CA ILE A 15 -43.81 -25.06 26.55
C ILE A 15 -44.06 -25.55 25.11
N ILE A 16 -44.85 -26.62 24.95
CA ILE A 16 -45.18 -27.18 23.63
C ILE A 16 -45.92 -26.16 22.76
N THR A 17 -46.84 -25.39 23.35
CA THR A 17 -47.60 -24.37 22.61
C THR A 17 -46.70 -23.25 22.12
N LYS A 18 -45.71 -22.81 22.93
CA LYS A 18 -44.71 -21.82 22.52
C LYS A 18 -43.84 -22.32 21.36
N ILE A 19 -43.29 -23.52 21.48
CA ILE A 19 -42.46 -24.13 20.43
C ILE A 19 -43.27 -24.26 19.14
N ARG A 20 -44.51 -24.77 19.24
CA ARG A 20 -45.40 -24.93 18.09
C ARG A 20 -45.76 -23.60 17.44
N PHE A 21 -46.00 -22.55 18.22
CA PHE A 21 -46.27 -21.22 17.70
C PHE A 21 -45.08 -20.67 16.90
N VAL A 22 -43.87 -20.76 17.47
CA VAL A 22 -42.60 -20.37 16.82
C VAL A 22 -42.41 -21.11 15.49
N THR A 23 -42.64 -22.42 15.45
CA THR A 23 -42.52 -23.22 14.22
C THR A 23 -43.61 -22.93 13.18
N ILE A 24 -44.83 -22.56 13.59
CA ILE A 24 -45.92 -22.28 12.65
C ILE A 24 -45.76 -20.90 12.01
N THR A 25 -45.29 -19.92 12.76
CA THR A 25 -45.10 -18.55 12.27
C THR A 25 -43.75 -18.33 11.61
N ASN A 26 -42.88 -19.35 11.54
CA ASN A 26 -41.45 -19.21 11.20
C ASN A 26 -40.79 -18.07 11.99
N GLY A 27 -41.25 -17.84 13.21
CA GLY A 27 -40.76 -16.77 14.07
C GLY A 27 -39.49 -17.18 14.79
N PHE A 28 -38.72 -16.19 15.21
CA PHE A 28 -37.57 -16.42 16.09
C PHE A 28 -38.02 -16.40 17.55
N THR A 29 -37.38 -17.24 18.36
CA THR A 29 -37.47 -17.11 19.82
C THR A 29 -36.80 -15.80 20.27
N LEU A 30 -37.20 -15.28 21.42
CA LEU A 30 -36.61 -14.05 21.97
C LEU A 30 -35.08 -14.15 22.11
N ILE A 31 -34.56 -15.34 22.48
CA ILE A 31 -33.13 -15.56 22.63
C ILE A 31 -32.39 -15.50 21.29
N GLU A 32 -32.97 -16.05 20.22
CA GLU A 32 -32.41 -15.98 18.86
C GLU A 32 -32.42 -14.53 18.34
N SER A 33 -33.49 -13.77 18.62
CA SER A 33 -33.56 -12.36 18.24
C SER A 33 -32.51 -11.50 18.95
N ILE A 34 -32.28 -11.73 20.24
CA ILE A 34 -31.24 -11.02 21.02
C ILE A 34 -29.85 -11.38 20.49
N PHE A 35 -29.62 -12.67 20.18
CA PHE A 35 -28.34 -13.13 19.64
C PHE A 35 -28.06 -12.56 18.24
N ALA A 36 -29.08 -12.51 17.37
CA ALA A 36 -28.97 -11.88 16.06
C ALA A 36 -28.67 -10.37 16.18
N LEU A 37 -29.32 -9.68 17.11
CA LEU A 37 -29.08 -8.25 17.37
C LEU A 37 -27.66 -7.99 17.91
N PHE A 38 -27.13 -8.90 18.73
CA PHE A 38 -25.75 -8.85 19.20
C PHE A 38 -24.72 -9.02 18.08
N ILE A 39 -24.92 -9.99 17.17
CA ILE A 39 -24.04 -10.14 16.00
C ILE A 39 -24.14 -8.91 15.10
N HIS A 40 -25.36 -8.40 14.88
CA HIS A 40 -25.56 -7.22 14.05
C HIS A 40 -24.87 -5.97 14.62
N SER A 41 -24.96 -5.75 15.93
CA SER A 41 -24.29 -4.61 16.56
C SER A 41 -22.76 -4.71 16.46
N LEU A 42 -22.19 -5.91 16.59
CA LEU A 42 -20.75 -6.14 16.37
C LEU A 42 -20.33 -5.75 14.94
N ILE A 43 -21.09 -6.19 13.94
CA ILE A 43 -20.82 -5.84 12.53
C ILE A 43 -20.87 -4.33 12.33
N VAL A 44 -21.91 -3.67 12.85
CA VAL A 44 -22.08 -2.21 12.72
C VAL A 44 -20.94 -1.44 13.39
N ILE A 45 -20.41 -1.92 14.52
CA ILE A 45 -19.27 -1.31 15.22
C ILE A 45 -17.95 -1.50 14.46
N LEU A 46 -17.76 -2.63 13.78
CA LEU A 46 -16.53 -2.92 13.04
C LEU A 46 -16.35 -2.02 11.81
N ILE A 47 -17.43 -1.63 11.14
CA ILE A 47 -17.38 -0.79 9.92
C ILE A 47 -16.65 0.55 10.15
N PRO A 48 -17.02 1.41 11.12
CA PRO A 48 -16.33 2.67 11.34
C PRO A 48 -14.88 2.50 11.77
N ILE A 49 -14.55 1.43 12.50
CA ILE A 49 -13.17 1.11 12.90
C ILE A 49 -12.32 0.77 11.67
N LEU A 50 -12.86 -0.02 10.73
CA LEU A 50 -12.19 -0.34 9.47
C LEU A 50 -11.98 0.91 8.61
N ILE A 51 -12.96 1.80 8.53
CA ILE A 51 -12.83 3.06 7.78
C ILE A 51 -11.72 3.94 8.39
N TYR A 52 -11.72 4.09 9.72
CA TYR A 52 -10.73 4.91 10.42
C TYR A 52 -9.30 4.37 10.25
N THR A 53 -9.12 3.05 10.39
CA THR A 53 -7.81 2.41 10.20
C THR A 53 -7.30 2.53 8.77
N LEU A 54 -8.16 2.37 7.77
CA LEU A 54 -7.80 2.57 6.36
C LEU A 54 -7.42 4.02 6.05
N GLN A 55 -8.12 5.00 6.63
CA GLN A 55 -7.78 6.41 6.45
C GLN A 55 -6.40 6.75 7.02
N ASN A 56 -6.09 6.27 8.23
CA ASN A 56 -4.78 6.48 8.86
C ASN A 56 -3.65 5.74 8.12
N TYR A 57 -3.93 4.58 7.54
CA TYR A 57 -2.95 3.84 6.74
C TYR A 57 -2.70 4.53 5.40
N LYS A 58 -3.74 5.08 4.78
CA LYS A 58 -3.63 5.85 3.53
C LYS A 58 -2.75 7.09 3.70
N SER A 59 -2.87 7.84 4.80
CA SER A 59 -1.97 8.98 5.07
C SER A 59 -0.52 8.55 5.25
N PHE A 60 -0.26 7.34 5.74
CA PHE A 60 1.11 6.84 5.87
C PHE A 60 1.73 6.41 4.52
N ILE A 61 0.95 5.83 3.61
CA ILE A 61 1.48 5.35 2.32
C ILE A 61 1.52 6.44 1.24
N ILE A 62 0.54 7.34 1.20
CA ILE A 62 0.44 8.33 0.11
C ILE A 62 1.48 9.45 0.24
N ASP A 63 1.91 9.76 1.47
CA ASP A 63 2.90 10.81 1.70
C ASP A 63 4.34 10.29 1.71
N ASP A 64 4.54 8.96 1.65
CA ASP A 64 5.87 8.38 1.74
C ASP A 64 6.58 8.33 0.37
N ASN A 65 7.24 9.45 0.03
CA ASN A 65 8.15 9.52 -1.10
C ASN A 65 9.29 8.49 -1.01
N THR A 66 9.54 7.91 0.17
CA THR A 66 10.54 6.85 0.37
C THR A 66 10.27 5.67 -0.54
N TYR A 67 9.04 5.16 -0.65
CA TYR A 67 8.76 4.02 -1.52
C TYR A 67 9.12 4.30 -2.98
N THR A 68 8.74 5.47 -3.49
CA THR A 68 9.04 5.87 -4.87
C THR A 68 10.54 6.05 -5.09
N ILE A 69 11.26 6.57 -4.10
CA ILE A 69 12.72 6.71 -4.14
C ILE A 69 13.40 5.35 -4.14
N GLU A 70 12.96 4.40 -3.30
CA GLU A 70 13.53 3.05 -3.25
C GLU A 70 13.24 2.26 -4.54
N LEU A 71 12.07 2.45 -5.13
CA LEU A 71 11.74 1.85 -6.43
C LEU A 71 12.63 2.41 -7.55
N MET A 72 12.84 3.73 -7.56
CA MET A 72 13.78 4.40 -8.47
C MET A 72 15.21 3.86 -8.28
N ALA A 73 15.68 3.77 -7.03
CA ALA A 73 17.00 3.29 -6.70
C ALA A 73 17.21 1.85 -7.21
N LYS A 74 16.23 0.97 -6.99
CA LYS A 74 16.25 -0.41 -7.49
C LYS A 74 16.31 -0.47 -9.02
N GLU A 75 15.53 0.35 -9.72
CA GLU A 75 15.53 0.38 -11.18
C GLU A 75 16.88 0.87 -11.74
N VAL A 76 17.42 1.96 -11.19
CA VAL A 76 18.71 2.53 -11.59
C VAL A 76 19.84 1.53 -11.29
N ALA A 77 19.86 0.95 -10.10
CA ALA A 77 20.85 -0.06 -9.70
C ALA A 77 20.86 -1.26 -10.64
N SER A 78 19.69 -1.80 -10.98
CA SER A 78 19.56 -2.95 -11.89
C SER A 78 20.17 -2.68 -13.26
N GLN A 79 19.98 -1.47 -13.79
CA GLN A 79 20.51 -1.07 -15.09
C GLN A 79 22.00 -0.78 -15.06
N ILE A 80 22.50 -0.17 -13.98
CA ILE A 80 23.94 0.05 -13.76
C ILE A 80 24.67 -1.28 -13.62
N HIS A 81 24.12 -2.22 -12.84
CA HIS A 81 24.72 -3.54 -12.63
C HIS A 81 24.75 -4.38 -13.90
N SER A 82 23.71 -4.25 -14.73
CA SER A 82 23.61 -4.93 -16.03
C SER A 82 24.41 -4.23 -17.14
N ALA A 83 25.05 -3.08 -16.87
CA ALA A 83 25.70 -2.28 -17.89
C ALA A 83 27.05 -2.88 -18.33
N ASN A 84 27.22 -3.00 -19.64
CA ASN A 84 28.51 -3.26 -20.26
C ASN A 84 29.44 -2.06 -20.05
N PHE A 85 28.91 -0.85 -20.25
CA PHE A 85 29.64 0.42 -20.12
C PHE A 85 28.78 1.51 -19.47
N ILE A 86 29.43 2.35 -18.68
CA ILE A 86 28.82 3.50 -18.01
C ILE A 86 29.60 4.75 -18.39
N THR A 87 28.87 5.73 -18.94
CA THR A 87 29.39 7.03 -19.37
C THR A 87 28.66 8.13 -18.63
N ILE A 88 29.44 9.00 -17.97
CA ILE A 88 28.95 10.22 -17.35
C ILE A 88 29.59 11.38 -18.14
N PRO A 89 28.79 12.28 -18.74
CA PRO A 89 29.32 13.41 -19.49
C PRO A 89 29.88 14.49 -18.55
N PRO A 90 30.55 15.52 -19.09
CA PRO A 90 31.25 16.53 -18.28
C PRO A 90 30.32 17.32 -17.34
N LYS A 91 29.04 17.46 -17.72
CA LYS A 91 27.99 17.91 -16.82
C LYS A 91 27.42 16.68 -16.10
N PRO A 92 27.61 16.52 -14.79
CA PRO A 92 27.24 15.30 -14.08
C PRO A 92 25.73 15.10 -13.90
N ASN A 93 24.88 15.79 -14.67
CA ASN A 93 23.43 15.81 -14.48
C ASN A 93 22.72 14.67 -15.22
N GLU A 94 23.48 13.87 -15.96
CA GLU A 94 22.99 12.71 -16.68
C GLU A 94 23.97 11.55 -16.58
N ILE A 95 23.44 10.33 -16.66
CA ILE A 95 24.23 9.11 -16.76
C ILE A 95 23.67 8.29 -17.92
N THR A 96 24.56 7.78 -18.76
CA THR A 96 24.20 6.87 -19.84
C THR A 96 24.85 5.52 -19.60
N VAL A 97 24.02 4.48 -19.57
CA VAL A 97 24.44 3.09 -19.45
C VAL A 97 24.17 2.37 -20.77
N LYS A 98 25.14 1.57 -21.21
CA LYS A 98 24.99 0.70 -22.37
C LYS A 98 24.74 -0.71 -21.91
N ILE A 99 23.57 -1.26 -22.23
CA ILE A 99 23.20 -2.65 -21.97
C ILE A 99 23.04 -3.33 -23.32
N ASN A 100 23.95 -4.26 -23.64
CA ASN A 100 24.03 -4.92 -24.94
C ASN A 100 24.08 -3.91 -26.11
N THR A 101 22.97 -3.73 -26.83
CA THR A 101 22.83 -2.82 -27.98
C THR A 101 22.08 -1.53 -27.64
N GLU A 102 21.53 -1.41 -26.43
CA GLU A 102 20.69 -0.28 -26.03
C GLU A 102 21.46 0.71 -25.15
N PHE A 103 21.21 2.01 -25.39
CA PHE A 103 21.68 3.10 -24.56
C PHE A 103 20.54 3.60 -23.69
N ILE A 104 20.67 3.46 -22.39
CA ILE A 104 19.69 3.99 -21.44
C ILE A 104 20.30 5.21 -20.77
N THR A 105 19.61 6.35 -20.88
CA THR A 105 20.05 7.61 -20.29
C THR A 105 19.08 8.03 -19.20
N PHE A 106 19.61 8.35 -18.04
CA PHE A 106 18.90 8.97 -16.94
C PHE A 106 19.36 10.43 -16.83
N LYS A 107 18.41 11.36 -16.87
CA LYS A 107 18.71 12.80 -16.81
C LYS A 107 17.66 13.57 -16.03
N GLU A 108 18.10 14.66 -15.41
CA GLU A 108 17.20 15.64 -14.83
C GLU A 108 16.57 16.50 -15.94
N LYS A 109 15.24 16.60 -15.97
CA LYS A 109 14.51 17.56 -16.82
C LYS A 109 13.16 17.91 -16.18
N ASN A 110 12.83 19.20 -16.14
CA ASN A 110 11.55 19.72 -15.62
C ASN A 110 11.19 19.23 -14.21
N PHE A 111 12.14 19.26 -13.27
CA PHE A 111 11.96 18.77 -11.90
C PHE A 111 11.65 17.27 -11.79
N LYS A 112 12.12 16.49 -12.76
CA LYS A 112 11.91 15.04 -12.83
C LYS A 112 13.19 14.34 -13.23
N LEU A 113 13.36 13.13 -12.73
CA LEU A 113 14.30 12.17 -13.28
C LEU A 113 13.63 11.43 -14.44
N ILE A 114 14.23 11.55 -15.62
CA ILE A 114 13.71 10.98 -16.86
C ILE A 114 14.66 9.91 -17.36
N LYS A 115 14.10 8.76 -17.71
CA LYS A 115 14.74 7.68 -18.44
C LYS A 115 14.36 7.72 -19.91
N THR A 116 15.36 7.57 -20.78
CA THR A 116 15.20 7.43 -22.23
C THR A 116 15.98 6.21 -22.71
N VAL A 117 15.44 5.46 -23.66
CA VAL A 117 16.10 4.29 -24.27
C VAL A 117 16.40 4.61 -25.73
N ASN A 118 17.66 4.53 -26.13
CA ASN A 118 18.17 4.93 -27.44
C ASN A 118 17.72 6.34 -27.84
N ASN A 119 17.78 7.28 -26.88
CA ASN A 119 17.27 8.66 -26.99
C ASN A 119 15.78 8.79 -27.35
N LYS A 120 15.02 7.70 -27.25
CA LYS A 120 13.58 7.65 -27.48
C LYS A 120 12.83 7.43 -26.17
N GLY A 121 11.59 7.91 -26.15
CA GLY A 121 10.75 7.87 -24.96
C GLY A 121 11.14 8.93 -23.92
N ASN A 122 10.22 9.16 -22.98
CA ASN A 122 10.38 10.10 -21.87
C ASN A 122 9.69 9.49 -20.65
N ILE A 123 10.32 8.45 -20.08
CA ILE A 123 9.76 7.72 -18.96
C ILE A 123 10.14 8.47 -17.69
N THR A 124 9.15 8.95 -16.95
CA THR A 124 9.40 9.60 -15.66
C THR A 124 9.65 8.54 -14.60
N VAL A 125 10.84 8.56 -14.00
CA VAL A 125 11.26 7.60 -12.95
C VAL A 125 11.00 8.18 -11.57
N LEU A 126 11.25 9.48 -11.36
CA LEU A 126 11.00 10.17 -10.09
C LEU A 126 10.52 11.60 -10.36
N ASN A 127 9.50 12.03 -9.63
CA ASN A 127 8.97 13.40 -9.70
C ASN A 127 9.54 14.27 -8.57
N GLN A 128 9.46 15.59 -8.75
CA GLN A 128 9.85 16.60 -7.75
C GLN A 128 11.30 16.47 -7.29
N VAL A 129 12.21 16.31 -8.26
CA VAL A 129 13.66 16.18 -8.02
C VAL A 129 14.41 17.36 -8.61
N LYS A 130 15.44 17.83 -7.92
CA LYS A 130 16.38 18.87 -8.38
C LYS A 130 17.83 18.46 -8.17
N HIS A 131 18.74 19.06 -8.92
CA HIS A 131 20.19 18.99 -8.69
C HIS A 131 20.71 17.56 -8.68
N ILE A 132 20.31 16.76 -9.67
CA ILE A 132 20.81 15.40 -9.79
C ILE A 132 22.27 15.46 -10.26
N SER A 133 23.14 14.74 -9.57
CA SER A 133 24.53 14.59 -9.97
C SER A 133 24.98 13.13 -9.85
N TYR A 134 25.79 12.68 -10.82
CA TYR A 134 26.36 11.34 -10.85
C TYR A 134 27.88 11.42 -10.76
N LYS A 135 28.46 10.54 -9.94
CA LYS A 135 29.91 10.36 -9.81
C LYS A 135 30.26 8.89 -9.98
N LYS A 136 31.20 8.61 -10.87
CA LYS A 136 31.73 7.26 -11.08
C LYS A 136 32.85 6.99 -10.07
N LEU A 137 32.77 5.88 -9.37
CA LEU A 137 33.79 5.37 -8.47
C LEU A 137 34.57 4.20 -9.12
N PRO A 138 35.69 3.79 -8.52
CA PRO A 138 36.38 2.56 -8.90
C PRO A 138 35.42 1.34 -8.88
N HIS A 139 35.75 0.30 -9.66
CA HIS A 139 34.99 -0.96 -9.70
C HIS A 139 33.53 -0.87 -10.16
N LYS A 140 33.20 0.07 -11.07
CA LYS A 140 31.85 0.27 -11.66
C LYS A 140 30.78 0.78 -10.68
N HIS A 141 31.15 1.22 -9.49
CA HIS A 141 30.23 1.87 -8.57
C HIS A 141 29.85 3.28 -9.05
N VAL A 142 28.62 3.69 -8.75
CA VAL A 142 28.11 5.03 -9.07
C VAL A 142 27.42 5.62 -7.87
N ILE A 143 27.81 6.84 -7.48
CA ILE A 143 27.04 7.65 -6.53
C ILE A 143 26.11 8.57 -7.31
N MET A 144 24.85 8.57 -6.90
CA MET A 144 23.85 9.54 -7.33
C MET A 144 23.47 10.41 -6.14
N SER A 145 23.68 11.72 -6.26
CA SER A 145 23.25 12.71 -5.28
C SER A 145 22.12 13.54 -5.88
N PHE A 146 21.02 13.73 -5.16
CA PHE A 146 19.87 14.51 -5.63
C PHE A 146 19.08 15.15 -4.49
N LYS A 147 18.35 16.22 -4.81
CA LYS A 147 17.38 16.85 -3.91
C LYS A 147 15.97 16.42 -4.28
N TYR A 148 15.18 15.99 -3.31
CA TYR A 148 13.75 15.68 -3.51
C TYR A 148 12.88 16.51 -2.58
N LEU A 149 11.64 16.77 -3.02
CA LEU A 149 10.64 17.46 -2.20
C LEU A 149 9.87 16.43 -1.37
N GLU A 150 9.73 16.68 -0.08
CA GLU A 150 8.84 15.91 0.79
C GLU A 150 8.05 16.90 1.65
N GLY A 151 6.72 16.87 1.49
CA GLY A 151 5.85 17.96 1.96
C GLY A 151 6.25 19.30 1.32
N GLU A 152 6.74 20.23 2.15
CA GLU A 152 7.16 21.58 1.71
C GLU A 152 8.69 21.79 1.72
N LYS A 153 9.47 20.77 2.12
CA LYS A 153 10.92 20.89 2.33
C LYS A 153 11.69 20.08 1.31
N TRP A 154 12.85 20.61 0.93
CA TRP A 154 13.81 19.92 0.07
C TRP A 154 14.84 19.18 0.91
N TYR A 155 15.03 17.90 0.61
CA TYR A 155 15.97 17.01 1.28
C TYR A 155 17.03 16.52 0.31
N ASP A 156 18.28 16.46 0.78
CA ASP A 156 19.39 15.87 0.06
C ASP A 156 19.46 14.36 0.33
N LYS A 157 19.59 13.54 -0.71
CA LYS A 157 19.86 12.10 -0.59
C LYS A 157 21.00 11.71 -1.51
N GLU A 158 21.85 10.82 -1.01
CA GLU A 158 22.90 10.18 -1.78
C GLU A 158 22.68 8.67 -1.77
N ILE A 159 22.78 8.05 -2.95
CA ILE A 159 22.59 6.61 -3.12
C ILE A 159 23.81 6.06 -3.87
N LEU A 160 24.39 4.99 -3.33
CA LEU A 160 25.47 4.24 -3.94
C LEU A 160 24.88 3.02 -4.66
N PHE A 161 25.26 2.85 -5.92
CA PHE A 161 24.89 1.72 -6.78
C PHE A 161 26.11 0.85 -7.10
#